data_AF-T0ZRM7-F1
#
_entry.id   AF-T0ZRM7-F1
#
_cell.length_a   1.000
_cell.length_b   1.000
_cell.length_c   1.000
_cell.angle_alpha   90.00
_cell.angle_beta   90.00
_cell.angle_gamma   90.00
#
_symmetry.space_group_name_H-M   'P 1'
#
loop_
_entity.id
_entity.type
_entity.pdbx_description
1 polymer ?
#
loop_
_entity_poly.entity_id
_entity_poly.type
_entity_poly.pdbx_seq_one_letter_code
_entity_poly.pdbx_strand_id
1 'polypeptide(L)'
;MNASVPPPTARDVLSPSSLNRLVRGLLEDAMALLWVEGELSNLARPASGHVYFTLKDAQAQVRCAMFRPRSQTLRFVPGDGQRVLLRARVTLYEPRGDYQLIVEH
;
A
#
# COMPACT_ATOMS: atom_id res chain seq x y z
N MET A 1 -15.55 -11.56 17.16
CA MET A 1 -14.81 -11.40 18.43
C MET A 1 -13.84 -10.25 18.22
N ASN A 2 -14.26 -9.02 18.54
CA ASN A 2 -13.46 -7.82 18.29
C ASN A 2 -12.51 -7.61 19.46
N ALA A 3 -11.22 -7.76 19.23
CA ALA A 3 -10.21 -7.34 20.20
C ALA A 3 -10.15 -5.81 20.18
N SER A 4 -10.76 -5.17 21.18
CA SER A 4 -10.52 -3.76 21.48
C SER A 4 -9.06 -3.61 21.91
N VAL A 5 -8.23 -3.06 21.04
CA VAL A 5 -6.87 -2.65 21.42
C VAL A 5 -7.01 -1.56 22.48
N PRO A 6 -6.54 -1.77 23.73
CA PRO A 6 -6.66 -0.75 24.76
C PRO A 6 -5.79 0.47 24.39
N PRO A 7 -6.25 1.70 24.67
CA PRO A 7 -5.43 2.88 24.45
C PRO A 7 -4.21 2.85 25.40
N PRO A 8 -3.01 3.22 24.92
CA PRO A 8 -1.81 3.25 25.75
C PRO A 8 -1.96 4.24 26.91
N THR A 9 -1.68 3.81 28.13
CA THR A 9 -1.73 4.65 29.34
C THR A 9 -0.35 5.17 29.73
N ALA A 10 -0.30 6.40 30.27
CA ALA A 10 0.85 7.07 30.92
C ALA A 10 2.23 6.91 30.23
N ARG A 11 2.31 7.37 28.97
CA ARG A 11 3.53 7.54 28.15
C ARG A 11 4.38 6.28 27.94
N ASP A 12 3.77 5.24 27.38
CA ASP A 12 4.54 4.27 26.59
C ASP A 12 5.21 5.00 25.41
N VAL A 13 6.51 5.28 25.56
CA VAL A 13 7.30 5.89 24.49
C VAL A 13 7.54 4.83 23.43
N LEU A 14 6.77 4.88 22.35
CA LEU A 14 6.93 3.96 21.22
C LEU A 14 8.16 4.34 20.41
N SER A 15 8.98 3.34 20.06
CA SER A 15 9.96 3.49 18.98
C SER A 15 9.23 3.70 17.64
N PRO A 16 9.87 4.33 16.64
CA PRO A 16 9.30 4.43 15.28
C PRO A 16 8.89 3.07 14.70
N SER A 17 9.68 2.02 14.95
CA SER A 17 9.35 0.66 14.50
C SER A 17 8.11 0.09 15.18
N SER A 18 7.93 0.33 16.48
CA SER A 18 6.75 -0.12 17.24
C SER A 18 5.50 0.64 16.82
N LEU A 19 5.62 1.95 16.61
CA LEU A 19 4.55 2.79 16.08
C LEU A 19 4.13 2.33 14.67
N ASN A 20 5.08 2.14 13.76
CA ASN A 20 4.78 1.72 12.39
C ASN A 20 4.12 0.33 12.35
N ARG A 21 4.57 -0.60 13.20
CA ARG A 21 3.95 -1.92 13.34
C ARG A 21 2.50 -1.81 13.83
N LEU A 22 2.26 -0.98 14.84
CA LEU A 22 0.91 -0.73 15.37
C LEU A 22 -0.01 -0.14 14.30
N VAL A 23 0.42 0.93 13.62
CA VAL A 23 -0.37 1.60 12.58
C VAL A 23 -0.64 0.65 11.41
N ARG A 24 0.35 -0.14 10.99
CA ARG A 24 0.16 -1.17 9.95
C ARG A 24 -0.94 -2.15 10.32
N GLY A 25 -0.92 -2.66 11.55
CA GLY A 25 -1.95 -3.57 12.06
C GLY A 25 -3.34 -2.93 12.03
N LEU A 26 -3.47 -1.70 12.51
CA LEU A 26 -4.75 -0.97 12.49
C LEU A 26 -5.29 -0.76 11.07
N LEU A 27 -4.41 -0.43 10.11
CA LEU A 27 -4.80 -0.26 8.72
C LEU A 27 -5.23 -1.59 8.08
N GLU A 28 -4.45 -2.65 8.28
CA GLU A 28 -4.70 -3.98 7.71
C GLU A 28 -5.96 -4.64 8.30
N ASP A 29 -6.27 -4.40 9.59
CA ASP A 29 -7.47 -4.91 10.25
C ASP A 29 -8.74 -4.16 9.83
N ALA A 30 -8.64 -2.83 9.67
CA ALA A 30 -9.79 -2.00 9.31
C ALA A 30 -10.18 -2.13 7.84
N MET A 31 -9.20 -2.37 6.95
CA MET A 31 -9.39 -2.30 5.51
C MET A 31 -9.29 -3.70 4.87
N ALA A 32 -10.41 -4.17 4.35
CA ALA A 32 -10.43 -5.35 3.50
C ALA A 32 -9.76 -5.06 2.13
N LEU A 33 -9.59 -6.13 1.35
CA LEU A 33 -9.20 -6.02 -0.06
C LEU A 33 -10.19 -5.11 -0.81
N LEU A 34 -9.68 -4.08 -1.48
CA LEU A 34 -10.50 -3.03 -2.08
C LEU A 34 -10.11 -2.76 -3.53
N TRP A 35 -10.99 -2.04 -4.22
CA TRP A 35 -10.74 -1.53 -5.57
C TRP A 35 -10.48 -0.03 -5.51
N VAL A 36 -9.47 0.44 -6.23
CA VAL A 36 -9.15 1.88 -6.38
C VAL A 36 -8.90 2.18 -7.84
N GLU A 37 -9.40 3.32 -8.30
CA GLU A 37 -9.13 3.83 -9.63
C GLU A 37 -8.26 5.09 -9.56
N GLY A 38 -7.36 5.24 -10.51
CA GLY A 38 -6.56 6.46 -10.64
C GLY A 38 -5.59 6.41 -11.82
N GLU A 39 -4.82 7.47 -11.98
CA GLU A 39 -3.77 7.56 -13.00
C GLU A 39 -2.45 7.01 -12.44
N LEU A 40 -1.75 6.20 -13.24
CA LEU A 40 -0.39 5.75 -12.98
C LEU A 40 0.61 6.88 -13.20
N SER A 41 1.56 7.01 -12.27
CA SER A 41 2.73 7.87 -12.44
C SER A 41 3.95 7.26 -11.74
N ASN A 42 5.15 7.72 -12.11
CA ASN A 42 6.41 7.29 -11.51
C ASN A 42 6.60 5.76 -11.56
N LEU A 43 6.19 5.13 -12.66
CA LEU A 43 6.31 3.68 -12.82
C LEU A 43 7.78 3.24 -12.85
N ALA A 44 8.15 2.33 -11.96
CA ALA A 44 9.47 1.73 -11.87
C ALA A 44 9.40 0.20 -11.91
N ARG A 45 10.24 -0.41 -12.75
CA ARG A 45 10.33 -1.87 -12.96
C ARG A 45 11.78 -2.34 -12.83
N PRO A 46 12.33 -2.41 -11.60
CA PRO A 46 13.67 -2.92 -11.38
C PRO A 46 13.83 -4.39 -11.79
N ALA A 47 15.07 -4.85 -11.90
CA ALA A 47 15.41 -6.22 -12.31
C ALA A 47 14.86 -7.32 -11.37
N SER A 48 14.44 -6.99 -10.14
CA SER A 48 13.75 -7.93 -9.24
C SER A 48 12.37 -8.37 -9.74
N GLY A 49 11.79 -7.67 -10.73
CA GLY A 49 10.48 -7.96 -11.31
C GLY A 49 9.30 -7.40 -10.51
N HIS A 50 9.56 -6.71 -9.40
CA HIS A 50 8.57 -5.90 -8.71
C HIS A 50 8.22 -4.67 -9.55
N VAL A 51 6.99 -4.19 -9.41
CA VAL A 51 6.53 -2.96 -10.05
C VAL A 51 6.14 -2.00 -8.95
N TYR A 52 6.70 -0.79 -9.00
CA TYR A 52 6.37 0.30 -8.09
C TYR A 52 5.79 1.44 -8.91
N PHE A 53 4.77 2.11 -8.39
CA PHE A 53 4.19 3.29 -9.03
C PHE A 53 3.45 4.13 -7.99
N THR A 54 3.00 5.30 -8.41
CA THR A 54 2.06 6.13 -7.67
C THR A 54 0.73 6.13 -8.40
N LEU A 55 -0.35 5.81 -7.67
CA LEU A 55 -1.72 6.01 -8.15
C LEU A 55 -2.20 7.37 -7.66
N LYS A 56 -2.68 8.22 -8.57
CA LYS A 56 -3.11 9.59 -8.23
C LYS A 56 -4.46 9.95 -8.86
N ASP A 57 -5.12 10.92 -8.25
CA ASP A 57 -6.24 11.66 -8.82
C ASP A 57 -5.95 13.18 -8.78
N ALA A 58 -6.98 14.02 -8.88
CA ALA A 58 -6.82 15.47 -8.87
C ALA A 58 -6.44 16.07 -7.50
N GLN A 59 -6.55 15.30 -6.40
CA GLN A 59 -6.43 15.80 -5.03
C GLN A 59 -5.43 15.00 -4.19
N ALA A 60 -5.21 13.74 -4.51
CA ALA A 60 -4.43 12.82 -3.69
C ALA A 60 -3.59 11.86 -4.52
N GLN A 61 -2.61 11.26 -3.86
CA GLN A 61 -1.78 10.21 -4.42
C GLN A 61 -1.40 9.17 -3.36
N VAL A 62 -1.17 7.94 -3.79
CA VAL A 62 -0.74 6.83 -2.93
C VAL A 62 0.31 5.98 -3.63
N ARG A 63 1.33 5.55 -2.88
CA ARG A 63 2.35 4.62 -3.40
C ARG A 63 1.77 3.23 -3.53
N CYS A 64 2.13 2.55 -4.60
CA CYS A 64 1.70 1.20 -4.90
C CYS A 64 2.91 0.30 -5.15
N ALA A 65 2.84 -0.92 -4.64
CA ALA A 65 3.79 -1.98 -4.93
C ALA A 65 3.04 -3.21 -5.44
N MET A 66 3.50 -3.77 -6.56
CA MET A 66 3.04 -5.04 -7.09
C MET A 66 4.20 -6.03 -7.09
N PHE A 67 4.05 -7.12 -6.35
CA PHE A 67 5.10 -8.13 -6.27
C PHE A 67 5.20 -8.97 -7.55
N ARG A 68 6.40 -9.50 -7.82
CA ARG A 68 6.74 -10.18 -9.08
C ARG A 68 5.72 -11.25 -9.51
N PRO A 69 5.21 -12.13 -8.63
CA PRO A 69 4.23 -13.14 -9.05
C PRO A 69 2.95 -12.53 -9.63
N ARG A 70 2.53 -11.36 -9.14
CA ARG A 70 1.34 -10.64 -9.64
C ARG A 70 1.65 -9.86 -10.90
N SER A 71 2.81 -9.19 -10.97
CA SER A 71 3.19 -8.41 -12.15
C SER A 71 3.35 -9.26 -13.41
N GLN A 72 3.75 -10.52 -13.27
CA GLN A 72 3.87 -11.48 -14.38
C GLN A 72 2.51 -11.91 -14.97
N THR A 73 1.42 -11.74 -14.21
CA THR A 73 0.06 -12.10 -14.66
C THR A 73 -0.71 -10.94 -15.29
N LEU A 74 -0.10 -9.76 -15.37
CA LEU A 74 -0.69 -8.61 -16.03
C LEU A 74 -0.88 -8.90 -17.51
N ARG A 75 -2.11 -8.74 -17.99
CA ARG A 75 -2.47 -8.91 -19.42
C ARG A 75 -2.15 -7.68 -20.27
N PHE A 76 -1.59 -6.64 -19.66
CA PHE A 76 -1.23 -5.40 -20.33
C PHE A 76 0.08 -4.86 -19.76
N VAL A 77 0.67 -3.91 -20.48
CA VAL A 77 1.89 -3.23 -20.05
C VAL A 77 1.50 -1.89 -19.42
N PRO A 78 1.54 -1.75 -18.07
CA PRO A 78 1.32 -0.45 -17.45
C PRO A 78 2.34 0.60 -17.89
N GLY A 79 1.89 1.84 -18.01
CA GLY A 79 2.68 3.02 -18.34
C GLY A 79 2.12 4.27 -17.63
N ASP A 80 2.97 5.28 -17.47
CA ASP A 80 2.55 6.55 -16.87
C ASP A 80 1.46 7.24 -17.69
N GLY A 81 0.57 7.97 -17.01
CA GLY A 81 -0.60 8.63 -17.62
C GLY A 81 -1.79 7.70 -17.88
N GLN A 82 -1.65 6.39 -17.67
CA GLN A 82 -2.76 5.45 -17.83
C GLN A 82 -3.69 5.48 -16.63
N ARG A 83 -4.99 5.62 -16.87
CA ARG A 83 -6.02 5.40 -15.87
C ARG A 83 -6.25 3.90 -15.71
N VAL A 84 -6.14 3.41 -14.47
CA VAL A 84 -6.27 2.00 -14.14
C VAL A 84 -7.23 1.80 -12.98
N LEU A 85 -7.94 0.67 -13.00
CA LEU A 85 -8.67 0.12 -11.86
C LEU A 85 -7.85 -1.02 -11.29
N LEU A 86 -7.45 -0.92 -10.02
CA LEU A 86 -6.61 -1.91 -9.36
C LEU A 86 -7.29 -2.51 -8.13
N ARG A 87 -6.97 -3.77 -7.84
CA ARG A 87 -7.41 -4.43 -6.59
C ARG A 87 -6.23 -4.54 -5.64
N ALA A 88 -6.35 -3.97 -4.44
CA ALA A 88 -5.21 -3.86 -3.54
C ALA A 88 -5.58 -3.95 -2.05
N ARG A 89 -4.55 -4.26 -1.25
CA ARG A 89 -4.59 -4.23 0.21
C ARG A 89 -3.91 -2.97 0.71
N VAL A 90 -4.54 -2.32 1.68
CA VAL A 90 -3.96 -1.18 2.39
C VAL A 90 -2.93 -1.68 3.40
N THR A 91 -1.75 -1.05 3.45
CA THR A 91 -0.71 -1.39 4.42
C THR A 91 0.22 -0.20 4.65
N LEU A 92 1.25 -0.39 5.47
CA LEU A 92 2.31 0.57 5.75
C LEU A 92 3.68 -0.12 5.65
N TYR A 93 4.60 0.47 4.89
CA TYR A 93 5.98 -0.02 4.78
C TYR A 93 6.76 0.29 6.05
N GLU A 94 6.82 -0.67 6.98
CA GLU A 94 7.37 -0.47 8.33
C GLU A 94 8.74 0.23 8.37
N PRO A 95 9.74 -0.10 7.52
CA PRO A 95 11.05 0.53 7.59
C PRO A 95 11.05 2.04 7.32
N ARG A 96 10.07 2.55 6.55
CA ARG A 96 9.99 3.98 6.19
C ARG A 96 8.77 4.71 6.75
N GLY A 97 7.79 3.97 7.28
CA GLY A 97 6.53 4.57 7.73
C GLY A 97 5.62 4.99 6.57
N ASP A 98 5.87 4.48 5.36
CA ASP A 98 5.13 4.91 4.17
C ASP A 98 3.79 4.18 4.07
N TYR A 99 2.68 4.93 4.03
CA TYR A 99 1.38 4.41 3.61
C TYR A 99 1.43 3.94 2.14
N GLN A 100 0.93 2.74 1.87
CA GLN A 100 0.97 2.17 0.52
C GLN A 100 -0.14 1.15 0.25
N LEU A 101 -0.33 0.84 -1.04
CA LEU A 101 -1.17 -0.24 -1.52
C LEU A 101 -0.32 -1.40 -2.04
N ILE A 102 -0.63 -2.63 -1.60
CA ILE A 102 -0.09 -3.85 -2.22
C ILE A 102 -1.09 -4.34 -3.26
N VAL A 103 -0.71 -4.28 -4.53
CA VAL A 103 -1.59 -4.56 -5.66
C VAL A 103 -1.61 -6.05 -5.99
N GLU A 104 -2.82 -6.60 -6.13
CA GLU A 104 -3.06 -8.00 -6.48
C GLU A 104 -3.50 -8.21 -7.93
N HIS A 105 -4.19 -7.23 -8.53
CA HIS A 105 -4.72 -7.28 -9.88
C HIS A 105 -4.65 -5.91 -10.54
#